data_AF-A0A7G5XEB2-F1
#
_entry.id   AF-A0A7G5XEB2-F1
#
_cell.length_a   1.000
_cell.length_b   1.000
_cell.length_c   1.000
_cell.angle_alpha   90.00
_cell.angle_beta   90.00
_cell.angle_gamma   90.00
#
_symmetry.space_group_name_H-M   'P 1'
#
loop_
_entity.id
_entity.type
_entity.pdbx_description
1 polymer ?
#
loop_
_entity_poly.entity_id
_entity_poly.type
_entity_poly.pdbx_seq_one_letter_code
_entity_poly.pdbx_strand_id
1 'polypeptide(L)'
;MALAKILWVDDEIESLQSQKLFLENKGYEVHTLTNGFDAIDYVKENFVDVVLMDETMPGITGLETLTKIKEVNQSIPVVLITKNETENLMDDAIGSQISDYLIKPVNPNQVLLSLKKIIDNKRLVSEKTTSAYQQQFRNLFMALNSNPNYNEWMDIYKKLVYWELEMSKADSPEMSEVLQQQKSEANNEYFKYISRHYASWLKPKSAEAPIMSHTLFQFKVLPHAEKGVPLFFILIDNLRFDQWKAIQPIFAENFRIAEEESFYAILPTATQYSRNAIFSGLLPVDIEKKFPKQWKNDNDEGGKNLHEEEFFREQLKRLGKGDLKVSFTKVLNHHAGQELVNNIHNLLQNDINVIVYNFVDMLSHARTEMEVLKELANDEKSYRSITTSWFEHSPLNQALKKIADKKINIVMATDHGSIRVQKPSKVIGDKETTTNIRYKHGRNLNFEPKEVLAFRDPAEAGLPMPNVNSSFIFAREDMYLCYPNNYNYYVNYYRNTFQHGGVSLEEMIIPVVRMTSK
;
A
#
# COMPACT_ATOMS: atom_id res chain seq x y z
N MET A 1 14.45 -36.36 -12.80
CA MET A 1 15.44 -35.54 -12.08
C MET A 1 15.06 -35.54 -10.61
N ALA A 2 16.03 -35.50 -9.71
CA ALA A 2 15.77 -35.40 -8.27
C ALA A 2 15.08 -34.06 -7.94
N LEU A 3 14.21 -34.05 -6.93
CA LEU A 3 13.49 -32.86 -6.49
C LEU A 3 14.42 -31.82 -5.86
N ALA A 4 15.45 -32.27 -5.14
CA ALA A 4 16.53 -31.47 -4.55
C ALA A 4 17.66 -32.38 -4.05
N LYS A 5 18.85 -31.81 -3.85
CA LYS A 5 20.05 -32.44 -3.28
C LYS A 5 20.24 -32.06 -1.82
N ILE A 6 20.17 -33.04 -0.94
CA ILE A 6 20.27 -32.90 0.50
C ILE A 6 21.64 -33.41 0.93
N LEU A 7 22.37 -32.61 1.71
CA LEU A 7 23.54 -33.07 2.43
C LEU A 7 23.15 -33.37 3.88
N TRP A 8 23.22 -34.62 4.31
CA TRP A 8 22.96 -35.01 5.70
C TRP A 8 24.27 -35.37 6.39
N VAL A 9 24.61 -34.59 7.42
CA VAL A 9 25.85 -34.73 8.19
C VAL A 9 25.51 -35.15 9.62
N ASP A 10 25.91 -36.36 10.00
CA ASP A 10 25.64 -36.94 11.32
C ASP A 10 26.69 -38.04 11.60
N ASP A 11 27.27 -38.09 12.79
CA ASP A 11 28.31 -39.07 13.14
C ASP A 11 27.73 -40.49 13.29
N GLU A 12 26.43 -40.60 13.53
CA GLU A 12 25.67 -41.85 13.64
C GLU A 12 24.82 -42.12 12.38
N ILE A 13 25.29 -41.72 11.19
CA ILE A 13 24.51 -41.80 9.93
C ILE A 13 23.98 -43.20 9.60
N GLU A 14 24.66 -44.26 10.02
CA GLU A 14 24.19 -45.65 9.85
C GLU A 14 22.83 -45.89 10.53
N SER A 15 22.57 -45.21 11.64
CA SER A 15 21.29 -45.26 12.36
C SER A 15 20.16 -44.53 11.63
N LEU A 16 20.49 -43.71 10.62
CA LEU A 16 19.55 -42.87 9.86
C LEU A 16 19.20 -43.42 8.47
N GLN A 17 19.62 -44.65 8.16
CA GLN A 17 19.37 -45.28 6.84
C GLN A 17 17.88 -45.37 6.49
N SER A 18 17.00 -45.59 7.48
CA SER A 18 15.56 -45.65 7.25
C SER A 18 14.98 -44.30 6.81
N GLN A 19 15.49 -43.19 7.38
CA GLN A 19 15.12 -41.83 7.06
C GLN A 19 15.66 -41.45 5.68
N LYS A 20 16.92 -41.81 5.39
CA LYS A 20 17.54 -41.61 4.08
C LYS A 20 16.71 -42.27 2.98
N LEU A 21 16.43 -43.57 3.11
CA LEU A 21 15.64 -44.33 2.13
C LEU A 21 14.23 -43.76 1.98
N PHE A 22 13.62 -43.29 3.07
CA PHE A 22 12.32 -42.61 3.01
C PHE A 22 12.37 -41.34 2.15
N LEU A 23 13.39 -40.50 2.30
CA LEU A 23 13.56 -39.28 1.50
C LEU A 23 13.89 -39.59 0.03
N GLU A 24 14.74 -40.58 -0.23
CA GLU A 24 15.04 -41.04 -1.59
C GLU A 24 13.79 -41.55 -2.31
N ASN A 25 12.94 -42.31 -1.62
CA ASN A 25 11.63 -42.75 -2.12
C ASN A 25 10.66 -41.59 -2.39
N LYS A 26 10.85 -40.43 -1.75
CA LYS A 26 10.09 -39.20 -2.03
C LYS A 26 10.67 -38.38 -3.18
N GLY A 27 11.79 -38.81 -3.78
CA GLY A 27 12.40 -38.19 -4.96
C GLY A 27 13.55 -37.22 -4.66
N TYR A 28 14.04 -37.17 -3.42
CA TYR A 28 15.23 -36.39 -3.05
C TYR A 28 16.52 -37.18 -3.30
N GLU A 29 17.61 -36.48 -3.62
CA GLU A 29 18.96 -37.05 -3.67
C GLU A 29 19.62 -36.76 -2.32
N VAL A 30 19.99 -37.79 -1.55
CA VAL A 30 20.55 -37.62 -0.21
C VAL A 30 22.01 -38.07 -0.19
N HIS A 31 22.92 -37.11 -0.11
CA HIS A 31 24.32 -37.37 0.16
C HIS A 31 24.57 -37.32 1.67
N THR A 32 25.41 -38.22 2.16
CA THR A 32 25.63 -38.39 3.60
C THR A 32 27.09 -38.32 3.97
N LEU A 33 27.42 -37.59 5.03
CA LEU A 33 28.77 -37.49 5.59
C LEU A 33 28.73 -37.67 7.11
N THR A 34 29.86 -38.04 7.70
CA THR A 34 29.95 -38.39 9.13
C THR A 34 30.66 -37.33 9.98
N ASN A 35 31.15 -36.25 9.38
CA ASN A 35 31.85 -35.19 10.08
C ASN A 35 31.73 -33.84 9.36
N GLY A 36 31.95 -32.75 10.10
CA GLY A 36 31.82 -31.39 9.59
C GLY A 36 32.90 -30.94 8.61
N PHE A 37 34.13 -31.49 8.68
CA PHE A 37 35.20 -31.09 7.75
C PHE A 37 34.89 -31.53 6.31
N ASP A 38 34.48 -32.78 6.14
CA ASP A 38 34.07 -33.31 4.83
C ASP A 38 32.86 -32.54 4.30
N ALA A 39 31.93 -32.14 5.18
CA ALA A 39 30.77 -31.36 4.79
C ALA A 39 31.15 -30.00 4.21
N ILE A 40 32.12 -29.31 4.82
CA ILE A 40 32.63 -28.02 4.36
C ILE A 40 33.31 -28.16 3.00
N ASP A 41 34.10 -29.20 2.79
CA ASP A 41 34.77 -29.41 1.50
C ASP A 41 33.77 -29.83 0.42
N TYR A 42 32.78 -30.66 0.76
CA TYR A 42 31.72 -31.08 -0.16
C TYR A 42 30.91 -29.89 -0.70
N VAL A 43 30.49 -28.95 0.16
CA VAL A 43 29.70 -27.77 -0.29
C VAL A 43 30.51 -26.77 -1.12
N LYS A 44 31.85 -26.82 -1.08
CA LYS A 44 32.69 -25.99 -1.97
C LYS A 44 32.69 -26.53 -3.41
N GLU A 45 32.61 -27.84 -3.55
CA GLU A 45 32.76 -28.53 -4.84
C GLU A 45 31.44 -28.95 -5.47
N ASN A 46 30.37 -29.05 -4.67
CA ASN A 46 29.09 -29.60 -5.08
C ASN A 46 27.95 -28.64 -4.78
N PHE A 47 26.95 -28.67 -5.66
CA PHE A 47 25.69 -27.96 -5.44
C PHE A 47 24.82 -28.72 -4.43
N VAL A 48 24.39 -28.04 -3.38
CA VAL A 48 23.55 -28.56 -2.30
C VAL A 48 22.37 -27.61 -2.08
N ASP A 49 21.15 -28.15 -2.09
CA ASP A 49 19.92 -27.38 -1.88
C ASP A 49 19.63 -27.17 -0.38
N VAL A 50 19.92 -28.15 0.47
CA VAL A 50 19.72 -28.07 1.93
C VAL A 50 20.75 -28.94 2.66
N VAL A 51 21.24 -28.45 3.80
CA VAL A 51 22.07 -29.22 4.73
C VAL A 51 21.27 -29.60 5.97
N LEU A 52 21.21 -30.88 6.31
CA LEU A 52 20.76 -31.39 7.60
C LEU A 52 22.01 -31.66 8.43
N MET A 53 22.20 -30.94 9.53
CA MET A 53 23.44 -30.92 10.30
C MET A 53 23.18 -31.38 11.73
N ASP A 54 23.85 -32.44 12.18
CA ASP A 54 23.87 -32.78 13.60
C ASP A 54 24.65 -31.74 14.40
N GLU A 55 24.12 -31.34 15.56
CA GLU A 55 24.75 -30.39 16.45
C GLU A 55 26.02 -30.96 17.08
N THR A 56 25.95 -32.20 17.55
CA THR A 56 27.00 -32.82 18.36
C THR A 56 27.73 -33.88 17.55
N MET A 57 28.87 -33.52 16.95
CA MET A 57 29.73 -34.44 16.22
C MET A 57 31.17 -34.40 16.76
N PRO A 58 31.93 -35.51 16.67
CA PRO A 58 33.35 -35.52 17.00
C PRO A 58 34.18 -34.56 16.14
N GLY A 59 35.15 -33.89 16.76
CA GLY A 59 36.05 -32.97 16.08
C GLY A 59 35.51 -31.53 16.10
N ILE A 60 34.93 -31.09 14.98
CA ILE A 60 34.30 -29.76 14.87
C ILE A 60 32.79 -29.89 15.12
N THR A 61 32.24 -28.97 15.91
CA THR A 61 30.81 -28.99 16.24
C THR A 61 29.94 -28.65 15.03
N GLY A 62 28.65 -29.03 15.06
CA GLY A 62 27.70 -28.68 14.00
C GLY A 62 27.51 -27.17 13.85
N LEU A 63 27.58 -26.41 14.94
CA LEU A 63 27.51 -24.95 14.93
C LEU A 63 28.74 -24.30 14.29
N GLU A 64 29.95 -24.77 14.61
CA GLU A 64 31.16 -24.28 13.95
C GLU A 64 31.20 -24.65 12.46
N THR A 65 30.65 -25.82 12.11
CA THR A 65 30.51 -26.27 10.73
C THR A 65 29.51 -25.41 9.97
N LEU A 66 28.37 -25.09 10.57
CA LEU A 66 27.39 -24.14 10.02
C LEU A 66 28.05 -22.80 9.68
N THR A 67 28.82 -22.21 10.60
CA THR A 67 29.48 -20.92 10.35
C THR A 67 30.39 -20.99 9.12
N LYS A 68 31.20 -22.05 9.00
CA LYS A 68 32.09 -22.25 7.85
C LYS A 68 31.35 -22.52 6.55
N ILE A 69 30.25 -23.28 6.58
CA ILE A 69 29.39 -23.48 5.40
C ILE A 69 28.80 -22.14 4.94
N LYS A 70 28.37 -21.28 5.89
CA LYS A 70 27.85 -19.94 5.58
C LYS A 70 28.91 -18.98 5.06
N GLU A 71 30.18 -19.11 5.47
CA GLU A 71 31.29 -18.37 4.87
C GLU A 71 31.53 -18.75 3.40
N VAL A 72 31.35 -20.03 3.06
CA VAL A 72 31.44 -20.51 1.66
C VAL A 72 30.23 -20.07 0.85
N ASN A 73 29.02 -20.29 1.38
CA ASN A 73 27.78 -19.91 0.72
C ASN A 73 26.67 -19.60 1.74
N GLN A 74 26.41 -18.30 1.92
CA GLN A 74 25.39 -17.82 2.85
C GLN A 74 23.96 -18.28 2.51
N SER A 75 23.70 -18.58 1.23
CA SER A 75 22.37 -18.92 0.73
C SER A 75 21.93 -20.37 1.01
N ILE A 76 22.87 -21.28 1.33
CA ILE A 76 22.52 -22.68 1.59
C ILE A 76 21.74 -22.76 2.90
N PRO A 77 20.47 -23.18 2.90
CA PRO A 77 19.70 -23.36 4.12
C PRO A 77 20.24 -24.55 4.91
N VAL A 78 20.34 -24.37 6.24
CA VAL A 78 20.84 -25.38 7.16
C VAL A 78 19.78 -25.65 8.22
N VAL A 79 19.42 -26.91 8.38
CA VAL A 79 18.55 -27.41 9.44
C VAL A 79 19.40 -28.08 10.49
N LEU A 80 19.39 -27.54 11.70
CA LEU A 80 20.15 -28.11 12.81
C LEU A 80 19.36 -29.25 13.46
N ILE A 81 20.01 -30.37 13.75
CA ILE A 81 19.45 -31.52 14.44
C ILE A 81 20.09 -31.62 15.82
N THR A 82 19.29 -31.56 16.88
CA THR A 82 19.78 -31.45 18.27
C THR A 82 19.16 -32.51 19.19
N LYS A 83 19.87 -32.87 20.27
CA LYS A 83 19.34 -33.69 21.38
C LYS A 83 18.73 -32.84 22.51
N ASN A 84 18.91 -31.52 22.51
CA ASN A 84 18.51 -30.62 23.59
C ASN A 84 17.22 -29.84 23.25
N GLU A 85 16.26 -29.81 24.18
CA GLU A 85 14.99 -29.08 24.04
C GLU A 85 15.07 -27.59 24.48
N THR A 86 16.24 -27.11 24.89
CA THR A 86 16.37 -25.87 25.67
C THR A 86 16.42 -24.59 24.82
N GLU A 87 15.72 -23.54 25.29
CA GLU A 87 15.68 -22.17 24.74
C GLU A 87 17.07 -21.52 24.53
N ASN A 88 18.09 -21.92 25.29
CA ASN A 88 19.44 -21.34 25.20
C ASN A 88 20.09 -21.48 23.81
N LEU A 89 19.69 -22.48 23.01
CA LEU A 89 20.16 -22.61 21.62
C LEU A 89 19.67 -21.47 20.73
N MET A 90 18.54 -20.80 21.03
CA MET A 90 18.11 -19.60 20.30
C MET A 90 19.01 -18.39 20.58
N ASP A 91 19.60 -18.32 21.78
CA ASP A 91 20.48 -17.22 22.19
C ASP A 91 21.93 -17.46 21.73
N ASP A 92 22.41 -18.71 21.79
CA ASP A 92 23.79 -19.08 21.43
C ASP A 92 23.97 -19.42 19.94
N ALA A 93 22.94 -19.95 19.26
CA ALA A 93 22.97 -20.16 17.81
C ALA A 93 22.35 -18.95 17.10
N ILE A 94 23.18 -17.93 16.85
CA ILE A 94 23.01 -16.84 15.87
C ILE A 94 21.67 -16.94 15.10
N GLY A 95 20.60 -16.34 15.64
CA GLY A 95 19.21 -16.53 15.15
C GLY A 95 18.95 -16.14 13.69
N SER A 96 19.97 -15.74 12.93
CA SER A 96 19.93 -15.42 11.50
C SER A 96 20.59 -16.46 10.58
N GLN A 97 21.28 -17.50 11.09
CA GLN A 97 22.08 -18.41 10.24
C GLN A 97 21.45 -19.80 10.02
N ILE A 98 20.52 -20.25 10.86
CA ILE A 98 19.79 -21.51 10.65
C ILE A 98 18.41 -21.28 10.02
N SER A 99 17.95 -22.24 9.21
CA SER A 99 16.65 -22.16 8.52
C SER A 99 15.54 -22.90 9.25
N ASP A 100 15.87 -23.94 10.01
CA ASP A 100 14.97 -24.66 10.89
C ASP A 100 15.78 -25.49 11.90
N TYR A 101 15.11 -26.12 12.87
CA TYR A 101 15.75 -27.13 13.71
C TYR A 101 14.82 -28.32 13.96
N LEU A 102 15.42 -29.48 14.25
CA LEU A 102 14.73 -30.74 14.54
C LEU A 102 15.32 -31.38 15.80
N ILE A 103 14.48 -32.04 16.58
CA ILE A 103 14.88 -32.71 17.83
C ILE A 103 15.03 -34.21 17.57
N LYS A 104 16.13 -34.82 18.04
CA LYS A 104 16.34 -36.28 18.02
C LYS A 104 15.40 -36.96 19.05
N PRO A 105 14.78 -38.11 18.75
CA PRO A 105 14.97 -38.95 17.54
C PRO A 105 14.27 -38.38 16.30
N VAL A 106 15.00 -38.37 15.19
CA VAL A 106 14.57 -37.71 13.95
C VAL A 106 13.45 -38.51 13.26
N ASN A 107 12.22 -37.96 13.27
CA ASN A 107 11.08 -38.54 12.57
C ASN A 107 11.14 -38.22 11.06
N PRO A 108 11.09 -39.22 10.16
CA PRO A 108 11.15 -39.00 8.71
C PRO A 108 10.11 -37.99 8.19
N ASN A 109 8.91 -37.95 8.78
CA ASN A 109 7.86 -37.01 8.38
C ASN A 109 8.18 -35.57 8.83
N GLN A 110 8.80 -35.38 9.99
CA GLN A 110 9.23 -34.05 10.44
C GLN A 110 10.34 -33.50 9.54
N VAL A 111 11.31 -34.34 9.17
CA VAL A 111 12.36 -33.98 8.20
C VAL A 111 11.74 -33.58 6.87
N LEU A 112 10.80 -34.38 6.36
CA LEU A 112 10.11 -34.05 5.11
C LEU A 112 9.33 -32.73 5.18
N LEU A 113 8.67 -32.43 6.31
CA LEU A 113 7.97 -31.16 6.49
C LEU A 113 8.94 -29.97 6.51
N SER A 114 10.07 -30.09 7.22
CA SER A 114 11.13 -29.09 7.23
C SER A 114 11.70 -28.85 5.82
N LEU A 115 12.00 -29.92 5.10
CA LEU A 115 12.50 -29.86 3.72
C LEU A 115 11.49 -29.23 2.78
N LYS A 116 10.19 -29.56 2.88
CA LYS A 116 9.14 -28.92 2.08
C LYS A 116 9.01 -27.43 2.37
N LYS A 117 9.14 -27.01 3.63
CA LYS A 117 9.12 -25.60 4.03
C LYS A 117 10.34 -24.82 3.51
N ILE A 118 11.46 -25.49 3.24
CA ILE A 118 12.67 -24.84 2.73
C ILE A 118 12.70 -24.87 1.20
N ILE A 119 12.45 -26.02 0.59
CA ILE A 119 12.62 -26.28 -0.85
C ILE A 119 11.36 -25.91 -1.64
N ASP A 120 10.19 -26.30 -1.12
CA ASP A 120 8.92 -26.28 -1.86
C ASP A 120 8.03 -25.08 -1.53
N ASN A 121 8.44 -24.20 -0.60
CA ASN A 121 7.58 -23.13 -0.07
C ASN A 121 7.03 -22.21 -1.16
N LYS A 122 7.89 -21.76 -2.08
CA LYS A 122 7.44 -20.92 -3.20
C LYS A 122 6.42 -21.64 -4.09
N ARG A 123 6.65 -22.92 -4.40
CA ARG A 123 5.75 -23.73 -5.24
C ARG A 123 4.43 -24.03 -4.53
N LEU A 124 4.46 -24.48 -3.28
CA LEU A 124 3.26 -24.80 -2.49
C LEU A 124 2.41 -23.56 -2.21
N VAL A 125 3.04 -22.44 -1.90
CA VAL A 125 2.35 -21.14 -1.77
C VAL A 125 1.72 -20.77 -3.11
N SER A 126 2.46 -20.88 -4.22
CA SER A 126 1.93 -20.57 -5.56
C SER A 126 0.75 -21.44 -5.97
N GLU A 127 0.82 -22.78 -5.79
CA GLU A 127 -0.26 -23.71 -6.08
C GLU A 127 -1.52 -23.44 -5.23
N LYS A 128 -1.34 -23.24 -3.92
CA LYS A 128 -2.43 -22.95 -3.00
C LYS A 128 -3.08 -21.61 -3.29
N THR A 129 -2.27 -20.57 -3.53
CA THR A 129 -2.73 -19.22 -3.88
C THR A 129 -3.48 -19.23 -5.21
N THR A 130 -2.98 -19.95 -6.21
CA THR A 130 -3.64 -20.11 -7.51
C THR A 130 -5.01 -20.79 -7.37
N SER A 131 -5.06 -21.92 -6.66
CA SER A 131 -6.33 -22.64 -6.43
C SER A 131 -7.35 -21.81 -5.65
N ALA A 132 -6.89 -21.11 -4.60
CA ALA A 132 -7.74 -20.24 -3.80
C ALA A 132 -8.29 -19.05 -4.62
N TYR A 133 -7.45 -18.44 -5.46
CA TYR A 133 -7.90 -17.36 -6.33
C TYR A 133 -8.84 -17.84 -7.43
N GLN A 134 -8.67 -19.02 -8.01
CA GLN A 134 -9.64 -19.56 -8.98
C GLN A 134 -11.05 -19.69 -8.37
N GLN A 135 -11.15 -20.02 -7.09
CA GLN A 135 -12.43 -20.01 -6.38
C GLN A 135 -12.97 -18.59 -6.20
N GLN A 136 -12.10 -17.64 -5.80
CA GLN A 136 -12.51 -16.24 -5.62
C GLN A 136 -12.81 -15.51 -6.91
N PHE A 137 -12.20 -15.90 -8.03
CA PHE A 137 -12.43 -15.31 -9.33
C PHE A 137 -13.93 -15.35 -9.68
N ARG A 138 -14.58 -16.49 -9.45
CA ARG A 138 -16.03 -16.64 -9.66
C ARG A 138 -16.85 -15.72 -8.74
N ASN A 139 -16.46 -15.60 -7.48
CA ASN A 139 -17.15 -14.75 -6.51
C ASN A 139 -17.05 -13.27 -6.89
N LEU A 140 -15.85 -12.82 -7.29
CA LEU A 140 -15.62 -11.45 -7.76
C LEU A 140 -16.38 -11.18 -9.06
N PHE A 141 -16.37 -12.13 -10.00
CA PHE A 141 -17.15 -12.02 -11.23
C PHE A 141 -18.67 -11.88 -10.94
N MET A 142 -19.22 -12.69 -10.05
CA MET A 142 -20.63 -12.56 -9.64
C MET A 142 -20.92 -11.22 -8.97
N ALA A 143 -20.04 -10.78 -8.05
CA ALA A 143 -20.19 -9.51 -7.35
C ALA A 143 -20.20 -8.31 -8.33
N LEU A 144 -19.27 -8.28 -9.28
CA LEU A 144 -19.19 -7.22 -10.30
C LEU A 144 -20.46 -7.14 -11.16
N ASN A 145 -21.09 -8.28 -11.47
CA ASN A 145 -22.29 -8.34 -12.30
C ASN A 145 -23.61 -8.20 -11.51
N SER A 146 -23.55 -8.01 -10.19
CA SER A 146 -24.73 -7.96 -9.31
C SER A 146 -25.24 -6.55 -8.99
N ASN A 147 -24.81 -5.53 -9.75
CA ASN A 147 -25.08 -4.10 -9.49
C ASN A 147 -24.66 -3.67 -8.07
N PRO A 148 -23.37 -3.78 -7.73
CA PRO A 148 -22.88 -3.50 -6.39
C PRO A 148 -23.16 -2.05 -5.96
N ASN A 149 -23.57 -1.88 -4.71
CA ASN A 149 -23.66 -0.60 -4.02
C ASN A 149 -22.27 -0.11 -3.56
N TYR A 150 -22.20 1.07 -2.95
CA TYR A 150 -20.91 1.67 -2.58
C TYR A 150 -20.14 0.85 -1.53
N ASN A 151 -20.80 0.18 -0.58
CA ASN A 151 -20.13 -0.69 0.38
C ASN A 151 -19.56 -1.93 -0.31
N GLU A 152 -20.33 -2.51 -1.23
CA GLU A 152 -19.91 -3.68 -2.00
C GLU A 152 -18.71 -3.34 -2.92
N TRP A 153 -18.66 -2.13 -3.48
CA TRP A 153 -17.49 -1.65 -4.23
C TRP A 153 -16.23 -1.52 -3.36
N MET A 154 -16.37 -1.02 -2.12
CA MET A 154 -15.24 -1.03 -1.17
C MET A 154 -14.74 -2.46 -0.93
N ASP A 155 -15.65 -3.41 -0.72
CA ASP A 155 -15.29 -4.81 -0.48
C ASP A 155 -14.65 -5.48 -1.71
N ILE A 156 -15.17 -5.20 -2.91
CA ILE A 156 -14.59 -5.66 -4.17
C ILE A 156 -13.16 -5.13 -4.29
N TYR A 157 -12.94 -3.83 -4.06
CA TYR A 157 -11.61 -3.24 -4.15
C TYR A 157 -10.63 -3.84 -3.13
N LYS A 158 -11.06 -3.99 -1.87
CA LYS A 158 -10.25 -4.65 -0.83
C LYS A 158 -9.86 -6.08 -1.21
N LYS A 159 -10.78 -6.85 -1.80
CA LYS A 159 -10.50 -8.22 -2.27
C LYS A 159 -9.52 -8.23 -3.45
N LEU A 160 -9.67 -7.32 -4.42
CA LEU A 160 -8.73 -7.20 -5.54
C LEU A 160 -7.32 -6.88 -5.05
N VAL A 161 -7.19 -5.92 -4.12
CA VAL A 161 -5.91 -5.57 -3.49
C VAL A 161 -5.34 -6.75 -2.72
N TYR A 162 -6.14 -7.47 -1.94
CA TYR A 162 -5.70 -8.65 -1.22
C TYR A 162 -5.07 -9.68 -2.18
N TRP A 163 -5.77 -10.03 -3.26
CA TRP A 163 -5.26 -10.98 -4.24
C TRP A 163 -4.04 -10.47 -4.99
N GLU A 164 -3.95 -9.17 -5.27
CA GLU A 164 -2.75 -8.57 -5.88
C GLU A 164 -1.52 -8.74 -4.99
N LEU A 165 -1.68 -8.56 -3.68
CA LEU A 165 -0.60 -8.76 -2.71
C LEU A 165 -0.23 -10.24 -2.57
N GLU A 166 -1.20 -11.15 -2.54
CA GLU A 166 -0.93 -12.60 -2.46
C GLU A 166 -0.27 -13.13 -3.74
N MET A 167 -0.69 -12.68 -4.93
CA MET A 167 -0.06 -13.05 -6.20
C MET A 167 1.37 -12.53 -6.29
N SER A 168 1.62 -11.31 -5.80
CA SER A 168 2.97 -10.73 -5.77
C SER A 168 3.96 -11.54 -4.92
N LYS A 169 3.48 -12.26 -3.90
CA LYS A 169 4.28 -13.17 -3.05
C LYS A 169 4.49 -14.55 -3.70
N ALA A 170 3.48 -15.02 -4.42
CA ALA A 170 3.47 -16.33 -5.08
C ALA A 170 4.32 -16.39 -6.37
N ASP A 171 4.69 -15.24 -6.93
CA ASP A 171 5.51 -15.11 -8.15
C ASP A 171 4.96 -15.94 -9.33
N SER A 172 3.63 -15.87 -9.56
CA SER A 172 2.94 -16.51 -10.67
C SER A 172 2.55 -15.47 -11.74
N PRO A 173 3.27 -15.39 -12.88
CA PRO A 173 3.00 -14.42 -13.93
C PRO A 173 1.64 -14.59 -14.59
N GLU A 174 1.24 -15.84 -14.90
CA GLU A 174 0.00 -16.14 -15.63
C GLU A 174 -1.23 -15.70 -14.83
N MET A 175 -1.23 -15.97 -13.53
CA MET A 175 -2.33 -15.56 -12.64
C MET A 175 -2.34 -14.06 -12.38
N SER A 176 -1.17 -13.42 -12.43
CA SER A 176 -1.06 -11.97 -12.36
C SER A 176 -1.74 -11.30 -13.55
N GLU A 177 -1.59 -11.81 -14.76
CA GLU A 177 -2.30 -11.30 -15.95
C GLU A 177 -3.82 -11.43 -15.83
N VAL A 178 -4.31 -12.58 -15.37
CA VAL A 178 -5.76 -12.80 -15.13
C VAL A 178 -6.30 -11.81 -14.10
N LEU A 179 -5.56 -11.54 -13.03
CA LEU A 179 -5.94 -10.54 -12.03
C LEU A 179 -5.93 -9.12 -12.60
N GLN A 180 -4.95 -8.76 -13.43
CA GLN A 180 -4.94 -7.44 -14.08
C GLN A 180 -6.14 -7.25 -15.01
N GLN A 181 -6.54 -8.29 -15.75
CA GLN A 181 -7.77 -8.24 -16.54
C GLN A 181 -9.00 -8.03 -15.65
N GLN A 182 -9.11 -8.76 -14.53
CA GLN A 182 -10.21 -8.60 -13.60
C GLN A 182 -10.24 -7.20 -12.96
N LYS A 183 -9.09 -6.61 -12.63
CA LYS A 183 -8.99 -5.20 -12.16
C LYS A 183 -9.47 -4.23 -13.24
N SER A 184 -9.10 -4.45 -14.51
CA SER A 184 -9.58 -3.62 -15.62
C SER A 184 -11.10 -3.72 -15.81
N GLU A 185 -11.67 -4.92 -15.72
CA GLU A 185 -13.13 -5.14 -15.79
C GLU A 185 -13.84 -4.46 -14.61
N ALA A 186 -13.29 -4.58 -13.40
CA ALA A 186 -13.82 -3.92 -12.22
C ALA A 186 -13.79 -2.39 -12.35
N ASN A 187 -12.69 -1.81 -12.83
CA ASN A 187 -12.58 -0.37 -13.06
C ASN A 187 -13.56 0.13 -14.13
N ASN A 188 -13.82 -0.64 -15.19
CA ASN A 188 -14.83 -0.33 -16.19
C ASN A 188 -16.26 -0.31 -15.60
N GLU A 189 -16.65 -1.33 -14.84
CA GLU A 189 -17.98 -1.36 -14.20
C GLU A 189 -18.10 -0.30 -13.10
N TYR A 190 -17.02 -0.03 -12.37
CA TYR A 190 -16.95 1.03 -11.37
C TYR A 190 -17.11 2.42 -12.01
N PHE A 191 -16.47 2.67 -13.16
CA PHE A 191 -16.64 3.92 -13.90
C PHE A 191 -18.10 4.15 -14.28
N LYS A 192 -18.80 3.12 -14.77
CA LYS A 192 -20.24 3.19 -15.08
C LYS A 192 -21.06 3.46 -13.82
N TYR A 193 -20.70 2.84 -12.70
CA TYR A 193 -21.34 3.07 -11.41
C TYR A 193 -21.19 4.53 -10.98
N ILE A 194 -19.97 5.06 -10.91
CA ILE A 194 -19.71 6.47 -10.55
C ILE A 194 -20.43 7.42 -11.50
N SER A 195 -20.43 7.15 -12.81
CA SER A 195 -21.14 7.97 -13.80
C SER A 195 -22.65 8.08 -13.55
N ARG A 196 -23.27 7.06 -12.95
CA ARG A 196 -24.71 7.04 -12.63
C ARG A 196 -25.04 7.63 -11.25
N HIS A 197 -24.13 7.51 -10.28
CA HIS A 197 -24.44 7.76 -8.87
C HIS A 197 -23.75 9.00 -8.29
N TYR A 198 -22.61 9.44 -8.83
CA TYR A 198 -21.80 10.47 -8.19
C TYR A 198 -22.57 11.78 -7.94
N ALA A 199 -23.26 12.31 -8.96
CA ALA A 199 -24.03 13.55 -8.83
C ALA A 199 -25.17 13.45 -7.79
N SER A 200 -25.77 12.27 -7.61
CA SER A 200 -26.83 12.10 -6.60
C SER A 200 -26.28 12.03 -5.18
N TRP A 201 -25.04 11.58 -4.99
CA TRP A 201 -24.37 11.59 -3.69
C TRP A 201 -24.12 13.00 -3.16
N LEU A 202 -23.89 13.96 -4.06
CA LEU A 202 -23.59 15.35 -3.69
C LEU A 202 -24.82 16.20 -3.36
N LYS A 203 -26.03 15.66 -3.58
CA LYS A 203 -27.26 16.36 -3.25
C LYS A 203 -27.37 16.53 -1.73
N PRO A 204 -27.81 17.71 -1.23
CA PRO A 204 -27.98 17.94 0.19
C PRO A 204 -28.89 16.87 0.83
N LYS A 205 -28.45 16.31 1.97
CA LYS A 205 -29.17 15.28 2.74
C LYS A 205 -29.44 13.98 1.98
N SER A 206 -28.59 13.62 1.01
CA SER A 206 -28.65 12.29 0.39
C SER A 206 -28.38 11.21 1.44
N ALA A 207 -29.42 10.46 1.80
CA ALA A 207 -29.32 9.38 2.79
C ALA A 207 -28.52 8.16 2.27
N GLU A 208 -28.32 8.08 0.95
CA GLU A 208 -27.65 6.97 0.27
C GLU A 208 -26.22 7.31 -0.17
N ALA A 209 -25.71 8.50 0.20
CA ALA A 209 -24.33 8.87 -0.11
C ALA A 209 -23.34 8.14 0.80
N PRO A 210 -22.20 7.66 0.27
CA PRO A 210 -21.12 7.17 1.10
C PRO A 210 -20.50 8.31 1.91
N ILE A 211 -19.65 7.97 2.88
CA ILE A 211 -18.73 8.95 3.47
C ILE A 211 -17.76 9.38 2.37
N MET A 212 -17.63 10.69 2.20
CA MET A 212 -16.78 11.31 1.18
C MET A 212 -15.79 12.29 1.81
N SER A 213 -14.85 12.82 1.04
CA SER A 213 -13.86 13.82 1.50
C SER A 213 -14.48 14.89 2.40
N HIS A 214 -15.55 15.56 1.96
CA HIS A 214 -16.19 16.66 2.69
C HIS A 214 -16.96 16.23 3.96
N THR A 215 -17.20 14.94 4.17
CA THR A 215 -17.90 14.42 5.36
C THR A 215 -17.03 13.55 6.25
N LEU A 216 -15.79 13.24 5.82
CA LEU A 216 -14.84 12.38 6.53
C LEU A 216 -14.66 12.80 7.99
N PHE A 217 -14.34 14.07 8.24
CA PHE A 217 -14.05 14.55 9.59
C PHE A 217 -15.24 14.36 10.54
N GLN A 218 -16.44 14.65 10.06
CA GLN A 218 -17.68 14.55 10.85
C GLN A 218 -17.96 13.11 11.28
N PHE A 219 -17.76 12.13 10.39
CA PHE A 219 -18.20 10.76 10.62
C PHE A 219 -17.10 9.78 11.03
N LYS A 220 -15.83 10.06 10.72
CA LYS A 220 -14.70 9.14 10.96
C LYS A 220 -13.58 9.70 11.83
N VAL A 221 -13.61 10.99 12.17
CA VAL A 221 -12.56 11.61 13.00
C VAL A 221 -13.12 12.13 14.32
N LEU A 222 -14.05 13.09 14.26
CA LEU A 222 -14.60 13.74 15.46
C LEU A 222 -15.34 12.82 16.44
N PRO A 223 -16.00 11.72 16.02
CA PRO A 223 -16.59 10.77 16.97
C PRO A 223 -15.57 10.13 17.91
N HIS A 224 -14.28 10.19 17.58
CA HIS A 224 -13.18 9.63 18.38
C HIS A 224 -12.35 10.69 19.11
N ALA A 225 -12.78 11.96 19.08
CA ALA A 225 -12.17 13.02 19.88
C ALA A 225 -12.67 12.93 21.33
N GLU A 226 -11.77 12.52 22.23
CA GLU A 226 -12.06 12.33 23.66
C GLU A 226 -11.31 13.35 24.50
N LYS A 227 -11.99 13.92 25.51
CA LYS A 227 -11.36 14.89 26.39
C LYS A 227 -10.25 14.22 27.21
N GLY A 228 -9.03 14.76 27.12
CA GLY A 228 -7.86 14.24 27.84
C GLY A 228 -7.15 13.06 27.16
N VAL A 229 -7.58 12.65 25.97
CA VAL A 229 -6.85 11.69 25.12
C VAL A 229 -6.56 12.37 23.78
N PRO A 230 -5.31 12.76 23.50
CA PRO A 230 -4.96 13.43 22.26
C PRO A 230 -5.30 12.57 21.02
N LEU A 231 -6.03 13.17 20.08
CA LEU A 231 -6.32 12.56 18.78
C LEU A 231 -5.36 13.09 17.71
N PHE A 232 -4.59 12.20 17.08
CA PHE A 232 -3.76 12.53 15.93
C PHE A 232 -4.48 12.15 14.65
N PHE A 233 -4.89 13.16 13.86
CA PHE A 233 -5.36 12.95 12.50
C PHE A 233 -4.18 13.09 11.54
N ILE A 234 -3.83 12.00 10.87
CA ILE A 234 -2.70 11.92 9.94
C ILE A 234 -3.24 11.78 8.53
N LEU A 235 -3.01 12.79 7.69
CA LEU A 235 -3.35 12.75 6.27
C LEU A 235 -2.09 12.53 5.45
N ILE A 236 -1.94 11.34 4.86
CA ILE A 236 -0.83 11.02 3.95
C ILE A 236 -1.31 11.29 2.53
N ASP A 237 -0.62 12.18 1.82
CA ASP A 237 -0.96 12.55 0.43
C ASP A 237 -0.91 11.34 -0.52
N ASN A 238 -1.95 11.17 -1.33
CA ASN A 238 -1.96 10.20 -2.44
C ASN A 238 -1.66 8.74 -2.04
N LEU A 239 -2.10 8.30 -0.85
CA LEU A 239 -1.90 6.92 -0.39
C LEU A 239 -3.06 5.99 -0.80
N ARG A 240 -2.77 4.99 -1.62
CA ARG A 240 -3.74 3.95 -2.02
C ARG A 240 -3.93 2.88 -0.94
N PHE A 241 -5.01 2.11 -1.06
CA PHE A 241 -5.31 1.02 -0.11
C PHE A 241 -4.25 -0.10 -0.13
N ASP A 242 -3.68 -0.43 -1.30
CA ASP A 242 -2.60 -1.43 -1.41
C ASP A 242 -1.28 -0.95 -0.80
N GLN A 243 -0.98 0.35 -0.90
CA GLN A 243 0.14 0.96 -0.19
C GLN A 243 -0.09 1.00 1.32
N TRP A 244 -1.32 1.32 1.78
CA TRP A 244 -1.68 1.17 3.18
C TRP A 244 -1.40 -0.25 3.69
N LYS A 245 -1.86 -1.28 2.96
CA LYS A 245 -1.59 -2.68 3.33
C LYS A 245 -0.11 -3.00 3.42
N ALA A 246 0.72 -2.36 2.60
CA ALA A 246 2.17 -2.54 2.63
C ALA A 246 2.84 -1.89 3.85
N ILE A 247 2.31 -0.76 4.35
CA ILE A 247 2.85 -0.06 5.54
C ILE A 247 2.13 -0.40 6.85
N GLN A 248 0.97 -1.05 6.77
CA GLN A 248 0.16 -1.48 7.91
C GLN A 248 0.97 -2.24 8.97
N PRO A 249 1.87 -3.20 8.62
CA PRO A 249 2.69 -3.90 9.62
C PRO A 249 3.57 -2.97 10.47
N ILE A 250 4.11 -1.90 9.86
CA ILE A 250 4.98 -0.93 10.54
C ILE A 250 4.18 -0.17 11.61
N PHE A 251 2.92 0.20 11.32
CA PHE A 251 2.02 0.77 12.33
C PHE A 251 1.69 -0.24 13.44
N ALA A 252 1.42 -1.49 13.05
CA ALA A 252 1.02 -2.55 13.98
C ALA A 252 2.11 -2.95 14.99
N GLU A 253 3.39 -2.60 14.75
CA GLU A 253 4.47 -2.73 15.72
C GLU A 253 4.20 -1.90 16.99
N ASN A 254 3.65 -0.71 16.84
CA ASN A 254 3.54 0.28 17.92
C ASN A 254 2.09 0.57 18.34
N PHE A 255 1.12 0.34 17.45
CA PHE A 255 -0.28 0.68 17.67
C PHE A 255 -1.20 -0.52 17.44
N ARG A 256 -2.35 -0.52 18.11
CA ARG A 256 -3.42 -1.48 17.85
C ARG A 256 -4.35 -0.90 16.78
N ILE A 257 -4.53 -1.63 15.68
CA ILE A 257 -5.53 -1.28 14.66
C ILE A 257 -6.91 -1.63 15.21
N ALA A 258 -7.73 -0.62 15.39
CA ALA A 258 -9.07 -0.77 15.95
C ALA A 258 -10.12 -0.92 14.83
N GLU A 259 -10.02 -0.11 13.78
CA GLU A 259 -10.89 -0.16 12.59
C GLU A 259 -10.07 0.08 11.32
N GLU A 260 -10.36 -0.67 10.26
CA GLU A 260 -9.78 -0.51 8.92
C GLU A 260 -10.89 -0.37 7.88
N GLU A 261 -11.22 0.87 7.55
CA GLU A 261 -12.32 1.21 6.66
C GLU A 261 -11.82 1.93 5.40
N SER A 262 -12.77 2.32 4.55
CA SER A 262 -12.51 3.11 3.36
C SER A 262 -13.59 4.17 3.20
N PHE A 263 -13.30 5.21 2.44
CA PHE A 263 -14.25 6.26 2.08
C PHE A 263 -13.98 6.72 0.64
N TYR A 264 -14.83 7.59 0.12
CA TYR A 264 -14.75 8.05 -1.27
C TYR A 264 -14.10 9.43 -1.38
N ALA A 265 -13.00 9.53 -2.13
CA ALA A 265 -12.48 10.82 -2.57
C ALA A 265 -13.49 11.50 -3.50
N ILE A 266 -13.63 12.82 -3.38
CA ILE A 266 -14.43 13.60 -4.34
C ILE A 266 -13.67 13.77 -5.66
N LEU A 267 -14.40 14.05 -6.72
CA LEU A 267 -13.84 14.49 -8.00
C LEU A 267 -13.56 16.00 -7.99
N PRO A 268 -12.51 16.48 -8.67
CA PRO A 268 -11.33 15.70 -9.07
C PRO A 268 -10.65 15.02 -7.88
N THR A 269 -10.15 13.79 -8.08
CA THR A 269 -9.29 13.06 -7.12
C THR A 269 -7.89 13.67 -7.08
N ALA A 270 -7.84 14.94 -6.68
CA ALA A 270 -6.63 15.75 -6.64
C ALA A 270 -6.58 16.57 -5.36
N THR A 271 -5.36 16.84 -4.90
CA THR A 271 -5.05 17.44 -3.60
C THR A 271 -5.88 18.70 -3.35
N GLN A 272 -5.88 19.64 -4.31
CA GLN A 272 -6.64 20.91 -4.22
C GLN A 272 -8.12 20.72 -3.86
N TYR A 273 -8.76 19.70 -4.43
CA TYR A 273 -10.19 19.51 -4.27
C TYR A 273 -10.46 18.64 -3.04
N SER A 274 -9.87 17.45 -3.00
CA SER A 274 -10.15 16.47 -1.96
C SER A 274 -9.63 16.91 -0.58
N ARG A 275 -8.42 17.47 -0.49
CA ARG A 275 -7.84 17.89 0.79
C ARG A 275 -8.56 19.10 1.37
N ASN A 276 -8.82 20.12 0.56
CA ASN A 276 -9.57 21.29 1.00
C ASN A 276 -11.00 20.91 1.37
N ALA A 277 -11.62 19.94 0.69
CA ALA A 277 -12.92 19.40 1.09
C ALA A 277 -12.87 18.70 2.46
N ILE A 278 -11.84 17.88 2.73
CA ILE A 278 -11.65 17.22 4.04
C ILE A 278 -11.61 18.24 5.18
N PHE A 279 -10.75 19.25 5.05
CA PHE A 279 -10.54 20.22 6.13
C PHE A 279 -11.62 21.29 6.19
N SER A 280 -12.23 21.66 5.07
CA SER A 280 -13.36 22.58 5.12
C SER A 280 -14.63 21.89 5.56
N GLY A 281 -14.80 20.59 5.32
CA GLY A 281 -16.09 19.93 5.48
C GLY A 281 -17.17 20.43 4.51
N LEU A 282 -16.75 20.91 3.34
CA LEU A 282 -17.59 21.50 2.30
C LEU A 282 -17.20 20.95 0.94
N LEU A 283 -18.13 20.98 -0.01
CA LEU A 283 -17.80 20.74 -1.42
C LEU A 283 -17.03 21.92 -2.00
N PRO A 284 -16.15 21.72 -3.00
CA PRO A 284 -15.38 22.80 -3.64
C PRO A 284 -16.21 24.02 -4.04
N VAL A 285 -17.41 23.83 -4.60
CA VAL A 285 -18.33 24.92 -4.95
C VAL A 285 -18.77 25.76 -3.73
N ASP A 286 -18.90 25.13 -2.56
CA ASP A 286 -19.29 25.81 -1.32
C ASP A 286 -18.09 26.46 -0.64
N ILE A 287 -16.89 25.92 -0.81
CA ILE A 287 -15.64 26.55 -0.39
C ILE A 287 -15.44 27.85 -1.18
N GLU A 288 -15.57 27.81 -2.50
CA GLU A 288 -15.43 29.00 -3.35
C GLU A 288 -16.41 30.11 -2.94
N LYS A 289 -17.68 29.75 -2.70
CA LYS A 289 -18.71 30.71 -2.26
C LYS A 289 -18.44 31.29 -0.88
N LYS A 290 -18.01 30.46 0.08
CA LYS A 290 -17.86 30.87 1.48
C LYS A 290 -16.51 31.54 1.76
N PHE A 291 -15.46 31.12 1.06
CA PHE A 291 -14.08 31.55 1.25
C PHE A 291 -13.44 31.99 -0.08
N PRO A 292 -14.03 32.99 -0.78
CA PRO A 292 -13.60 33.37 -2.14
C PRO A 292 -12.19 33.97 -2.19
N LYS A 293 -11.61 34.38 -1.06
CA LYS A 293 -10.23 34.89 -0.99
C LYS A 293 -9.20 33.79 -0.84
N GLN A 294 -9.57 32.72 -0.12
CA GLN A 294 -8.73 31.59 0.21
C GLN A 294 -8.78 30.52 -0.88
N TRP A 295 -9.93 30.36 -1.54
CA TRP A 295 -10.07 29.47 -2.69
C TRP A 295 -9.33 30.04 -3.90
N LYS A 296 -8.58 29.17 -4.58
CA LYS A 296 -7.89 29.46 -5.84
C LYS A 296 -8.28 28.39 -6.84
N ASN A 297 -8.69 28.80 -8.03
CA ASN A 297 -8.98 27.91 -9.14
C ASN A 297 -7.69 27.43 -9.82
N ASP A 298 -7.77 26.46 -10.73
CA ASP A 298 -6.57 25.80 -11.26
C ASP A 298 -5.58 26.74 -11.97
N ASN A 299 -6.11 27.79 -12.61
CA ASN A 299 -5.34 28.78 -13.36
C ASN A 299 -4.93 30.00 -12.52
N ASP A 300 -5.40 30.09 -11.28
CA ASP A 300 -5.06 31.22 -10.42
C ASP A 300 -3.61 31.09 -9.93
N GLU A 301 -2.92 32.22 -9.82
CA GLU A 301 -1.58 32.26 -9.25
C GLU A 301 -1.59 32.00 -7.73
N GLY A 302 -0.57 31.28 -7.26
CA GLY A 302 -0.35 30.98 -5.84
C GLY A 302 -0.58 29.52 -5.45
N GLY A 303 -0.38 29.22 -4.17
CA GLY A 303 -0.60 27.89 -3.61
C GLY A 303 -2.09 27.60 -3.39
N LYS A 304 -2.57 26.46 -3.88
CA LYS A 304 -3.97 26.01 -3.79
C LYS A 304 -4.34 25.34 -2.47
N ASN A 305 -3.32 25.03 -1.67
CA ASN A 305 -3.39 24.26 -0.43
C ASN A 305 -2.65 25.04 0.66
N LEU A 306 -3.08 26.28 0.94
CA LEU A 306 -2.43 27.14 1.93
C LEU A 306 -3.32 27.46 3.14
N HIS A 307 -4.62 27.19 3.05
CA HIS A 307 -5.62 27.61 4.04
C HIS A 307 -6.28 26.41 4.75
N GLU A 308 -5.69 25.22 4.71
CA GLU A 308 -6.31 24.02 5.30
C GLU A 308 -6.54 24.15 6.80
N GLU A 309 -5.63 24.78 7.54
CA GLU A 309 -5.82 25.02 8.98
C GLU A 309 -7.00 25.96 9.26
N GLU A 310 -7.14 27.03 8.46
CA GLU A 310 -8.24 27.99 8.57
C GLU A 310 -9.58 27.29 8.30
N PHE A 311 -9.63 26.49 7.23
CA PHE A 311 -10.80 25.68 6.88
C PHE A 311 -11.18 24.71 8.00
N PHE A 312 -10.18 24.01 8.56
CA PHE A 312 -10.37 23.05 9.65
C PHE A 312 -10.95 23.73 10.91
N ARG A 313 -10.38 24.86 11.33
CA ARG A 313 -10.88 25.62 12.48
C ARG A 313 -12.32 26.10 12.25
N GLU A 314 -12.65 26.55 11.04
CA GLU A 314 -14.02 26.96 10.69
C GLU A 314 -14.99 25.77 10.59
N GLN A 315 -14.53 24.59 10.20
CA GLN A 315 -15.32 23.35 10.22
C GLN A 315 -15.67 22.96 11.66
N LEU A 316 -14.70 22.97 12.57
CA LEU A 316 -14.92 22.68 14.00
C LEU A 316 -15.95 23.62 14.62
N LYS A 317 -15.85 24.93 14.34
CA LYS A 317 -16.85 25.92 14.82
C LYS A 317 -18.26 25.57 14.36
N ARG A 318 -18.43 25.22 13.07
CA ARG A 318 -19.74 24.83 12.51
C ARG A 318 -20.30 23.56 13.13
N LEU A 319 -19.43 22.63 13.53
CA LEU A 319 -19.82 21.38 14.17
C LEU A 319 -19.96 21.50 15.70
N GLY A 320 -19.86 22.71 16.26
CA GLY A 320 -19.97 22.96 17.70
C GLY A 320 -18.79 22.43 18.52
N LYS A 321 -17.61 22.33 17.90
CA LYS A 321 -16.35 21.84 18.48
C LYS A 321 -15.23 22.88 18.44
N GLY A 322 -15.59 24.17 18.37
CA GLY A 322 -14.64 25.28 18.24
C GLY A 322 -13.81 25.57 19.50
N ASP A 323 -14.16 24.95 20.62
CA ASP A 323 -13.47 25.03 21.92
C ASP A 323 -12.29 24.06 22.06
N LEU A 324 -12.19 23.06 21.16
CA LEU A 324 -11.08 22.10 21.16
C LEU A 324 -9.76 22.81 20.88
N LYS A 325 -8.74 22.48 21.68
CA LYS A 325 -7.37 22.93 21.45
C LYS A 325 -6.77 22.11 20.34
N VAL A 326 -6.39 22.76 19.23
CA VAL A 326 -5.90 22.07 18.03
C VAL A 326 -4.56 22.59 17.52
N SER A 327 -3.76 21.67 16.98
CA SER A 327 -2.56 21.96 16.19
C SER A 327 -2.73 21.52 14.74
N PHE A 328 -1.99 22.16 13.84
CA PHE A 328 -1.93 21.80 12.43
C PHE A 328 -0.47 21.85 11.98
N THR A 329 0.03 20.76 11.40
CA THR A 329 1.43 20.64 10.96
C THR A 329 1.46 20.08 9.55
N LYS A 330 2.10 20.81 8.62
CA LYS A 330 2.34 20.34 7.25
C LYS A 330 3.80 19.96 7.10
N VAL A 331 4.06 18.71 6.73
CA VAL A 331 5.39 18.23 6.42
C VAL A 331 5.54 18.14 4.91
N LEU A 332 6.22 19.14 4.34
CA LEU A 332 6.45 19.27 2.91
C LEU A 332 7.86 18.81 2.48
N ASN A 333 8.76 18.67 3.44
CA ASN A 333 10.16 18.32 3.22
C ASN A 333 10.75 17.66 4.47
N HIS A 334 11.97 17.13 4.34
CA HIS A 334 12.66 16.45 5.43
C HIS A 334 12.85 17.33 6.68
N HIS A 335 13.17 18.62 6.51
CA HIS A 335 13.38 19.54 7.63
C HIS A 335 12.13 19.71 8.48
N ALA A 336 10.98 19.98 7.86
CA ALA A 336 9.69 20.04 8.55
C ALA A 336 9.35 18.71 9.25
N GLY A 337 9.78 17.59 8.68
CA GLY A 337 9.67 16.28 9.31
C GLY A 337 10.49 16.17 10.60
N GLN A 338 11.72 16.66 10.61
CA GLN A 338 12.56 16.68 11.81
C GLN A 338 12.02 17.62 12.89
N GLU A 339 11.44 18.77 12.51
CA GLU A 339 10.75 19.65 13.44
C GLU A 339 9.56 18.95 14.11
N LEU A 340 8.77 18.18 13.35
CA LEU A 340 7.71 17.34 13.89
C LEU A 340 8.26 16.33 14.91
N VAL A 341 9.34 15.61 14.58
CA VAL A 341 10.00 14.63 15.47
C VAL A 341 10.48 15.26 16.78
N ASN A 342 10.94 16.51 16.74
CA ASN A 342 11.41 17.23 17.91
C ASN A 342 10.26 17.78 18.76
N ASN A 343 9.14 18.17 18.13
CA ASN A 343 8.01 18.80 18.79
C ASN A 343 6.86 17.84 19.17
N ILE A 344 6.92 16.56 18.76
CA ILE A 344 5.80 15.61 18.88
C ILE A 344 5.24 15.46 20.30
N HIS A 345 6.09 15.51 21.34
CA HIS A 345 5.64 15.42 22.73
C HIS A 345 4.83 16.65 23.15
N ASN A 346 5.17 17.84 22.66
CA ASN A 346 4.41 19.05 22.93
C ASN A 346 3.03 19.02 22.26
N LEU A 347 2.81 18.17 21.26
CA LEU A 347 1.51 18.01 20.62
C LEU A 347 0.50 17.24 21.51
N LEU A 348 0.98 16.49 22.51
CA LEU A 348 0.12 15.75 23.46
C LEU A 348 -0.74 16.65 24.35
N GLN A 349 -0.50 17.96 24.38
CA GLN A 349 -1.31 18.92 25.15
C GLN A 349 -2.59 19.38 24.43
N ASN A 350 -2.77 18.99 23.16
CA ASN A 350 -3.90 19.38 22.33
C ASN A 350 -4.94 18.27 22.31
N ASP A 351 -6.20 18.63 22.11
CA ASP A 351 -7.29 17.68 21.94
C ASP A 351 -7.21 16.99 20.56
N ILE A 352 -6.89 17.77 19.51
CA ILE A 352 -6.70 17.26 18.14
C ILE A 352 -5.41 17.80 17.53
N ASN A 353 -4.58 16.93 16.98
CA ASN A 353 -3.39 17.27 16.22
C ASN A 353 -3.56 16.82 14.78
N VAL A 354 -3.51 17.75 13.83
CA VAL A 354 -3.54 17.44 12.40
C VAL A 354 -2.11 17.42 11.86
N ILE A 355 -1.74 16.32 11.21
CA ILE A 355 -0.47 16.17 10.51
C ILE A 355 -0.78 15.87 9.04
N VAL A 356 -0.45 16.79 8.14
CA VAL A 356 -0.51 16.59 6.69
C VAL A 356 0.89 16.24 6.21
N TYR A 357 1.03 15.05 5.62
CA TYR A 357 2.31 14.49 5.23
C TYR A 357 2.36 14.30 3.71
N ASN A 358 3.10 15.18 3.03
CA ASN A 358 3.17 15.18 1.56
C ASN A 358 4.17 14.14 1.06
N PHE A 359 3.67 12.93 0.82
CA PHE A 359 4.44 11.79 0.31
C PHE A 359 5.16 12.11 -1.01
N VAL A 360 4.43 12.67 -1.99
CA VAL A 360 4.98 12.92 -3.33
C VAL A 360 6.07 13.98 -3.30
N ASP A 361 5.84 15.11 -2.62
CA ASP A 361 6.80 16.21 -2.56
C ASP A 361 8.14 15.78 -1.93
N MET A 362 8.09 14.91 -0.92
CA MET A 362 9.27 14.36 -0.26
C MET A 362 10.03 13.33 -1.09
N LEU A 363 9.34 12.65 -2.03
CA LEU A 363 10.01 11.82 -3.04
C LEU A 363 10.60 12.71 -4.14
N SER A 364 9.92 13.78 -4.56
CA SER A 364 10.28 14.58 -5.73
C SER A 364 11.22 15.76 -5.47
N HIS A 365 12.24 15.62 -4.62
CA HIS A 365 13.16 16.72 -4.28
C HIS A 365 14.24 17.06 -5.33
N ALA A 366 14.04 16.72 -6.61
CA ALA A 366 14.62 17.42 -7.76
C ALA A 366 13.97 16.93 -9.07
N ARG A 367 13.98 17.76 -10.13
CA ARG A 367 13.54 17.33 -11.48
C ARG A 367 14.30 16.09 -12.00
N THR A 368 15.57 15.93 -11.62
CA THR A 368 16.40 14.76 -11.95
C THR A 368 16.04 13.52 -11.14
N GLU A 369 15.57 13.68 -9.90
CA GLU A 369 15.11 12.58 -9.04
C GLU A 369 13.78 12.01 -9.50
N MET A 370 12.93 12.81 -10.16
CA MET A 370 11.68 12.33 -10.76
C MET A 370 11.88 11.31 -11.88
N GLU A 371 12.97 11.39 -12.66
CA GLU A 371 13.25 10.39 -13.71
C GLU A 371 13.69 9.06 -13.10
N VAL A 372 14.59 9.10 -12.11
CA VAL A 372 15.02 7.90 -11.37
C VAL A 372 13.84 7.27 -10.62
N LEU A 373 12.99 8.08 -9.98
CA LEU A 373 11.79 7.57 -9.32
C LEU A 373 10.79 6.97 -10.30
N LYS A 374 10.65 7.53 -11.52
CA LYS A 374 9.82 6.91 -12.56
C LYS A 374 10.37 5.55 -13.00
N GLU A 375 11.68 5.38 -13.06
CA GLU A 375 12.31 4.10 -13.37
C GLU A 375 12.13 3.09 -12.23
N LEU A 376 12.30 3.52 -10.97
CA LEU A 376 12.16 2.67 -9.80
C LEU A 376 10.70 2.32 -9.48
N ALA A 377 9.76 3.23 -9.72
CA ALA A 377 8.32 3.05 -9.50
C ALA A 377 7.58 2.79 -10.83
N ASN A 378 8.15 1.94 -11.68
CA ASN A 378 7.60 1.69 -13.02
C ASN A 378 6.39 0.74 -13.02
N ASP A 379 6.12 0.04 -11.92
CA ASP A 379 4.99 -0.87 -11.73
C ASP A 379 4.41 -0.80 -10.29
N GLU A 380 3.29 -1.49 -10.09
CA GLU A 380 2.54 -1.50 -8.82
C GLU A 380 3.35 -2.10 -7.66
N LYS A 381 4.15 -3.15 -7.91
CA LYS A 381 4.95 -3.81 -6.87
C LYS A 381 6.09 -2.91 -6.39
N SER A 382 6.77 -2.28 -7.33
CA SER A 382 7.91 -1.41 -7.06
C SER A 382 7.45 -0.10 -6.40
N TYR A 383 6.30 0.45 -6.84
CA TYR A 383 5.71 1.62 -6.19
C TYR A 383 5.33 1.36 -4.72
N ARG A 384 4.75 0.19 -4.42
CA ARG A 384 4.51 -0.24 -3.03
C ARG A 384 5.80 -0.42 -2.24
N SER A 385 6.81 -1.08 -2.81
CA SER A 385 8.10 -1.31 -2.16
C SER A 385 8.78 0.01 -1.75
N ILE A 386 8.80 0.99 -2.65
CA ILE A 386 9.33 2.34 -2.38
C ILE A 386 8.53 3.02 -1.27
N THR A 387 7.20 2.91 -1.31
CA THR A 387 6.31 3.47 -0.28
C THR A 387 6.63 2.89 1.10
N THR A 388 6.80 1.57 1.19
CA THR A 388 7.16 0.88 2.43
C THR A 388 8.52 1.31 2.96
N SER A 389 9.56 1.22 2.14
CA SER A 389 10.93 1.60 2.55
C SER A 389 11.00 3.07 2.99
N TRP A 390 10.34 3.96 2.25
CA TRP A 390 10.29 5.37 2.61
C TRP A 390 9.56 5.61 3.93
N PHE A 391 8.38 4.99 4.13
CA PHE A 391 7.62 5.17 5.36
C PHE A 391 8.39 4.65 6.58
N GLU A 392 9.03 3.50 6.45
CA GLU A 392 9.86 2.87 7.49
C GLU A 392 10.92 3.84 8.03
N HIS A 393 11.58 4.58 7.13
CA HIS A 393 12.64 5.53 7.47
C HIS A 393 12.15 6.99 7.63
N SER A 394 10.83 7.23 7.55
CA SER A 394 10.28 8.58 7.55
C SER A 394 10.34 9.26 8.93
N PRO A 395 10.52 10.60 8.99
CA PRO A 395 10.33 11.37 10.22
C PRO A 395 8.94 11.18 10.85
N LEU A 396 7.89 10.96 10.06
CA LEU A 396 6.56 10.64 10.59
C LEU A 396 6.57 9.37 11.44
N ASN A 397 7.13 8.27 10.93
CA ASN A 397 7.24 7.02 11.68
C ASN A 397 8.07 7.22 12.96
N GLN A 398 9.20 7.95 12.88
CA GLN A 398 10.03 8.28 14.05
C GLN A 398 9.25 9.09 15.10
N ALA A 399 8.47 10.09 14.67
CA ALA A 399 7.66 10.91 15.56
C ALA A 399 6.59 10.06 16.27
N LEU A 400 5.88 9.19 15.54
CA LEU A 400 4.87 8.31 16.11
C LEU A 400 5.46 7.31 17.12
N LYS A 401 6.63 6.73 16.82
CA LYS A 401 7.34 5.83 17.75
C LYS A 401 7.65 6.51 19.08
N LYS A 402 7.98 7.81 19.08
CA LYS A 402 8.27 8.57 20.32
C LYS A 402 7.08 8.75 21.24
N ILE A 403 5.84 8.64 20.74
CA ILE A 403 4.61 8.80 21.54
C ILE A 403 3.79 7.51 21.62
N ALA A 404 4.33 6.38 21.16
CA ALA A 404 3.62 5.11 21.12
C ALA A 404 3.26 4.55 22.50
N ASP A 405 4.04 4.91 23.54
CA ASP A 405 3.80 4.54 24.94
C ASP A 405 2.76 5.43 25.64
N LYS A 406 2.25 6.47 24.97
CA LYS A 406 1.26 7.40 25.52
C LYS A 406 -0.15 6.98 25.12
N LYS A 407 -1.11 7.25 26.00
CA LYS A 407 -2.53 7.03 25.70
C LYS A 407 -3.01 8.05 24.66
N ILE A 408 -3.06 7.63 23.40
CA ILE A 408 -3.45 8.45 22.26
C ILE A 408 -4.39 7.69 21.33
N ASN A 409 -5.19 8.45 20.56
CA ASN A 409 -5.94 7.95 19.42
C ASN A 409 -5.30 8.44 18.13
N ILE A 410 -5.26 7.60 17.10
CA ILE A 410 -4.78 7.98 15.77
C ILE A 410 -5.88 7.65 14.76
N VAL A 411 -6.16 8.60 13.87
CA VAL A 411 -6.92 8.35 12.63
C VAL A 411 -6.03 8.69 11.45
N MET A 412 -5.67 7.69 10.66
CA MET A 412 -4.91 7.88 9.42
C MET A 412 -5.88 7.86 8.24
N ALA A 413 -5.74 8.82 7.33
CA ALA A 413 -6.46 8.88 6.08
C ALA A 413 -5.55 9.42 4.97
N THR A 414 -6.08 9.50 3.76
CA THR A 414 -5.49 10.17 2.60
C THR A 414 -6.50 11.13 1.99
N ASP A 415 -6.08 12.02 1.10
CA ASP A 415 -6.99 12.87 0.33
C ASP A 415 -7.54 12.19 -0.92
N HIS A 416 -6.71 11.45 -1.64
CA HIS A 416 -7.07 10.68 -2.83
C HIS A 416 -6.05 9.55 -3.05
N GLY A 417 -6.26 8.73 -4.08
CA GLY A 417 -5.23 7.80 -4.57
C GLY A 417 -4.73 8.19 -5.95
N SER A 418 -4.13 7.21 -6.63
CA SER A 418 -3.59 7.34 -7.99
C SER A 418 -3.71 6.04 -8.77
N ILE A 419 -3.64 6.15 -10.09
CA ILE A 419 -3.62 5.01 -11.01
C ILE A 419 -2.47 5.15 -12.00
N ARG A 420 -1.87 4.01 -12.35
CA ARG A 420 -0.87 3.94 -13.42
C ARG A 420 -1.55 4.05 -14.78
N VAL A 421 -1.33 5.16 -15.48
CA VAL A 421 -2.02 5.44 -16.74
C VAL A 421 -1.36 4.77 -17.93
N GLN A 422 -2.14 4.26 -18.88
CA GLN A 422 -1.63 3.49 -20.03
C GLN A 422 -2.21 3.96 -21.36
N LYS A 423 -3.51 4.27 -21.40
CA LYS A 423 -4.25 4.57 -22.64
C LYS A 423 -4.42 6.09 -22.84
N PRO A 424 -3.86 6.70 -23.89
CA PRO A 424 -4.09 8.11 -24.12
C PRO A 424 -5.49 8.36 -24.70
N SER A 425 -6.10 9.47 -24.31
CA SER A 425 -7.35 10.00 -24.85
C SER A 425 -7.11 11.43 -25.35
N LYS A 426 -7.65 11.76 -26.52
CA LYS A 426 -7.47 13.09 -27.12
C LYS A 426 -8.49 14.07 -26.55
N VAL A 427 -8.01 15.22 -26.11
CA VAL A 427 -8.87 16.34 -25.69
C VAL A 427 -8.40 17.63 -26.35
N ILE A 428 -9.35 18.36 -26.93
CA ILE A 428 -9.14 19.70 -27.46
C ILE A 428 -9.81 20.68 -26.51
N GLY A 429 -9.06 21.69 -26.06
CA GLY A 429 -9.54 22.77 -25.23
C GLY A 429 -8.85 24.08 -25.61
N ASP A 430 -9.29 25.17 -24.99
CA ASP A 430 -8.66 26.49 -25.12
C ASP A 430 -7.37 26.61 -24.27
N LYS A 431 -6.73 27.78 -24.32
CA LYS A 431 -5.50 28.07 -23.54
C LYS A 431 -5.74 28.13 -22.03
N GLU A 432 -6.98 28.32 -21.60
CA GLU A 432 -7.37 28.36 -20.19
C GLU A 432 -7.68 26.96 -19.65
N THR A 433 -7.58 25.93 -20.48
CA THR A 433 -7.83 24.57 -20.04
C THR A 433 -6.68 24.07 -19.15
N THR A 434 -7.02 23.42 -18.03
CA THR A 434 -6.05 22.98 -17.03
C THR A 434 -4.97 22.04 -17.59
N THR A 435 -3.83 21.96 -16.91
CA THR A 435 -2.69 21.13 -17.34
C THR A 435 -2.76 19.68 -16.88
N ASN A 436 -3.50 19.37 -15.81
CA ASN A 436 -3.67 18.01 -15.27
C ASN A 436 -4.15 17.04 -16.37
N ILE A 437 -3.65 15.80 -16.39
CA ILE A 437 -3.94 14.83 -17.47
C ILE A 437 -5.02 13.81 -17.10
N ARG A 438 -5.56 13.87 -15.90
CA ARG A 438 -6.64 13.00 -15.42
C ARG A 438 -7.98 13.72 -15.31
N TYR A 439 -7.97 15.05 -15.18
CA TYR A 439 -9.15 15.87 -15.39
C TYR A 439 -8.79 17.10 -16.20
N LYS A 440 -9.77 17.63 -16.93
CA LYS A 440 -9.69 18.94 -17.57
C LYS A 440 -10.91 19.75 -17.17
N HIS A 441 -10.71 21.05 -16.95
CA HIS A 441 -11.81 21.99 -17.01
C HIS A 441 -11.45 23.13 -17.95
N GLY A 442 -12.45 23.68 -18.62
CA GLY A 442 -12.27 24.72 -19.63
C GLY A 442 -13.55 24.99 -20.38
N ARG A 443 -13.49 25.89 -21.37
CA ARG A 443 -14.63 26.20 -22.24
C ARG A 443 -14.52 25.36 -23.51
N ASN A 444 -15.66 24.93 -24.05
CA ASN A 444 -15.74 24.25 -25.36
C ASN A 444 -14.82 23.02 -25.49
N LEU A 445 -14.69 22.22 -24.43
CA LEU A 445 -13.90 20.98 -24.47
C LEU A 445 -14.50 20.01 -25.50
N ASN A 446 -13.65 19.49 -26.39
CA ASN A 446 -13.99 18.44 -27.34
C ASN A 446 -13.19 17.18 -27.01
N PHE A 447 -13.88 16.05 -26.85
CA PHE A 447 -13.39 14.79 -26.30
C PHE A 447 -14.27 13.63 -26.76
N GLU A 448 -13.79 12.40 -26.64
CA GLU A 448 -14.59 11.19 -26.86
C GLU A 448 -15.49 10.92 -25.63
N PRO A 449 -16.83 10.98 -25.74
CA PRO A 449 -17.71 10.85 -24.57
C PRO A 449 -17.60 9.53 -23.81
N LYS A 450 -17.17 8.44 -24.46
CA LYS A 450 -17.00 7.13 -23.80
C LYS A 450 -15.73 7.01 -22.96
N GLU A 451 -14.80 7.95 -23.12
CA GLU A 451 -13.47 7.95 -22.48
C GLU A 451 -13.41 8.87 -21.25
N VAL A 452 -14.48 9.64 -20.99
CA VAL A 452 -14.53 10.59 -19.88
C VAL A 452 -15.89 10.62 -19.20
N LEU A 453 -15.89 10.93 -17.90
CA LEU A 453 -17.09 11.39 -17.20
C LEU A 453 -17.13 12.92 -17.31
N ALA A 454 -18.20 13.46 -17.90
CA ALA A 454 -18.31 14.89 -18.19
C ALA A 454 -19.46 15.54 -17.42
N PHE A 455 -19.18 16.68 -16.80
CA PHE A 455 -20.15 17.57 -16.20
C PHE A 455 -20.14 18.91 -16.94
N ARG A 456 -21.23 19.17 -17.66
CA ARG A 456 -21.43 20.44 -18.38
C ARG A 456 -21.80 21.57 -17.43
N ASP A 457 -22.52 21.24 -16.35
CA ASP A 457 -22.71 22.12 -15.20
C ASP A 457 -21.84 21.60 -14.04
N PRO A 458 -20.72 22.26 -13.71
CA PRO A 458 -19.82 21.84 -12.63
C PRO A 458 -20.52 21.78 -11.26
N ALA A 459 -21.57 22.57 -11.05
CA ALA A 459 -22.29 22.58 -9.78
C ALA A 459 -22.97 21.24 -9.47
N GLU A 460 -23.38 20.47 -10.50
CA GLU A 460 -23.92 19.12 -10.33
C GLU A 460 -22.90 18.14 -9.72
N ALA A 461 -21.61 18.41 -9.94
CA ALA A 461 -20.49 17.66 -9.38
C ALA A 461 -19.90 18.31 -8.12
N GLY A 462 -20.56 19.34 -7.55
CA GLY A 462 -20.06 20.07 -6.38
C GLY A 462 -18.82 20.90 -6.65
N LEU A 463 -18.58 21.28 -7.91
CA LEU A 463 -17.35 21.94 -8.36
C LEU A 463 -17.53 23.44 -8.58
N PRO A 464 -16.46 24.23 -8.39
CA PRO A 464 -16.47 25.66 -8.68
C PRO A 464 -16.78 25.92 -10.15
N MET A 465 -17.24 27.15 -10.43
CA MET A 465 -17.48 27.64 -11.79
C MET A 465 -16.59 28.86 -12.05
N PRO A 466 -15.32 28.66 -12.43
CA PRO A 466 -14.40 29.77 -12.70
C PRO A 466 -14.92 30.71 -13.80
N ASN A 467 -15.67 30.16 -14.76
CA ASN A 467 -16.29 30.87 -15.87
C ASN A 467 -17.73 30.36 -16.09
N VAL A 468 -18.59 31.20 -16.68
CA VAL A 468 -20.03 30.91 -16.93
C VAL A 468 -20.25 29.66 -17.80
N ASN A 469 -19.29 29.29 -18.64
CA ASN A 469 -19.35 28.13 -19.55
C ASN A 469 -18.28 27.07 -19.25
N SER A 470 -17.79 26.99 -18.01
CA SER A 470 -16.83 25.95 -17.62
C SER A 470 -17.51 24.58 -17.61
N SER A 471 -16.88 23.59 -18.23
CA SER A 471 -17.21 22.18 -18.03
C SER A 471 -16.03 21.45 -17.40
N PHE A 472 -16.31 20.35 -16.70
CA PHE A 472 -15.30 19.44 -16.18
C PHE A 472 -15.41 18.09 -16.86
N ILE A 473 -14.27 17.50 -17.20
CA ILE A 473 -14.17 16.11 -17.66
C ILE A 473 -13.15 15.36 -16.84
N PHE A 474 -13.44 14.10 -16.57
CA PHE A 474 -12.63 13.19 -15.76
C PHE A 474 -12.28 11.96 -16.57
N ALA A 475 -10.99 11.62 -16.64
CA ALA A 475 -10.50 10.47 -17.37
C ALA A 475 -11.04 9.17 -16.75
N ARG A 476 -11.43 8.26 -17.63
CA ARG A 476 -11.89 6.92 -17.31
C ARG A 476 -10.73 5.98 -17.00
N GLU A 477 -10.86 5.12 -15.99
CA GLU A 477 -9.94 3.99 -15.74
C GLU A 477 -8.46 4.41 -15.78
N ASP A 478 -7.62 3.76 -16.58
CA ASP A 478 -6.20 4.06 -16.79
C ASP A 478 -5.95 5.05 -17.94
N MET A 479 -6.97 5.79 -18.40
CA MET A 479 -6.84 6.71 -19.53
C MET A 479 -6.25 8.07 -19.14
N TYR A 480 -5.56 8.78 -20.04
CA TYR A 480 -5.06 10.12 -19.73
C TYR A 480 -5.23 11.08 -20.90
N LEU A 481 -5.63 12.31 -20.56
CA LEU A 481 -6.08 13.35 -21.46
C LEU A 481 -4.89 14.12 -22.02
N CYS A 482 -4.61 13.90 -23.30
CA CYS A 482 -3.51 14.52 -24.03
C CYS A 482 -4.02 15.51 -25.08
N TYR A 483 -3.35 16.66 -25.17
CA TYR A 483 -3.60 17.62 -26.23
C TYR A 483 -3.07 17.14 -27.59
N PRO A 484 -3.69 17.53 -28.71
CA PRO A 484 -3.20 17.18 -30.05
C PRO A 484 -1.80 17.75 -30.35
N ASN A 485 -1.46 18.90 -29.77
CA ASN A 485 -0.16 19.53 -29.96
C ASN A 485 0.92 18.71 -29.28
N ASN A 486 1.92 18.25 -30.04
CA ASN A 486 2.95 17.33 -29.58
C ASN A 486 2.38 16.06 -28.93
N TYR A 487 1.23 15.57 -29.43
CA TYR A 487 0.52 14.42 -28.87
C TYR A 487 1.43 13.21 -28.61
N ASN A 488 2.22 12.79 -29.60
CA ASN A 488 3.10 11.62 -29.46
C ASN A 488 4.16 11.80 -28.35
N TYR A 489 4.68 13.01 -28.16
CA TYR A 489 5.63 13.29 -27.07
C TYR A 489 4.95 13.10 -25.71
N TYR A 490 3.79 13.74 -25.49
CA TYR A 490 3.09 13.65 -24.20
C TYR A 490 2.53 12.26 -23.92
N VAL A 491 2.09 11.54 -24.96
CA VAL A 491 1.73 10.11 -24.85
C VAL A 491 2.89 9.30 -24.30
N ASN A 492 4.09 9.44 -24.87
CA ASN A 492 5.24 8.69 -24.40
C ASN A 492 5.72 9.16 -23.02
N TYR A 493 5.61 10.46 -22.73
CA TYR A 493 6.07 11.05 -21.47
C TYR A 493 5.23 10.62 -20.25
N TYR A 494 3.92 10.44 -20.42
CA TYR A 494 3.00 10.12 -19.31
C TYR A 494 2.60 8.64 -19.24
N ARG A 495 2.78 7.86 -20.32
CA ARG A 495 2.50 6.43 -20.30
C ARG A 495 3.27 5.74 -19.17
N ASN A 496 2.61 4.84 -18.47
CA ASN A 496 3.12 4.07 -17.32
C ASN A 496 3.50 4.91 -16.10
N THR A 497 3.07 6.17 -16.02
CA THR A 497 3.25 6.99 -14.81
C THR A 497 2.02 6.91 -13.91
N PHE A 498 2.22 7.06 -12.60
CA PHE A 498 1.13 7.19 -11.65
C PHE A 498 0.56 8.61 -11.69
N GLN A 499 -0.75 8.71 -11.88
CA GLN A 499 -1.47 9.98 -12.02
C GLN A 499 -2.76 9.94 -11.21
N HIS A 500 -3.31 11.11 -10.92
CA HIS A 500 -4.52 11.26 -10.13
C HIS A 500 -5.38 12.41 -10.66
N GLY A 501 -6.68 12.36 -10.38
CA GLY A 501 -7.66 13.36 -10.77
C GLY A 501 -8.86 12.81 -11.53
N GLY A 502 -8.84 11.53 -11.92
CA GLY A 502 -9.86 10.87 -12.72
C GLY A 502 -10.76 9.94 -11.91
N VAL A 503 -11.36 8.97 -12.60
CA VAL A 503 -12.26 7.97 -12.01
C VAL A 503 -11.65 6.58 -12.15
N SER A 504 -11.16 6.05 -11.03
CA SER A 504 -10.78 4.65 -10.86
C SER A 504 -11.03 4.21 -9.41
N LEU A 505 -11.04 2.90 -9.17
CA LEU A 505 -11.14 2.32 -7.82
C LEU A 505 -9.99 2.83 -6.94
N GLU A 506 -8.77 2.81 -7.48
CA GLU A 506 -7.54 3.22 -6.81
C GLU A 506 -7.49 4.71 -6.46
N GLU A 507 -8.06 5.56 -7.33
CA GLU A 507 -8.11 7.01 -7.09
C GLU A 507 -9.18 7.40 -6.06
N MET A 508 -10.34 6.73 -6.10
CA MET A 508 -11.54 7.17 -5.37
C MET A 508 -11.78 6.41 -4.07
N ILE A 509 -11.50 5.10 -3.97
CA ILE A 509 -11.75 4.33 -2.75
C ILE A 509 -10.46 4.28 -1.94
N ILE A 510 -10.44 5.02 -0.84
CA ILE A 510 -9.22 5.31 -0.11
C ILE A 510 -9.30 4.94 1.37
N PRO A 511 -8.18 4.54 2.00
CA PRO A 511 -8.17 4.06 3.38
C PRO A 511 -8.52 5.15 4.40
N VAL A 512 -9.27 4.76 5.43
CA VAL A 512 -9.35 5.48 6.71
C VAL A 512 -9.23 4.46 7.84
N VAL A 513 -8.27 4.67 8.73
CA VAL A 513 -7.84 3.68 9.70
C VAL A 513 -7.80 4.30 11.07
N ARG A 514 -8.49 3.68 12.04
CA ARG A 514 -8.44 4.06 13.44
C ARG A 514 -7.48 3.15 14.19
N MET A 515 -6.61 3.76 14.96
CA MET A 515 -5.63 3.08 15.79
C MET A 515 -5.62 3.67 17.20
N THR A 516 -5.19 2.86 18.16
CA THR A 516 -4.97 3.28 19.54
C THR A 516 -3.57 2.86 19.98
N SER A 517 -3.05 3.49 21.04
CA SER A 517 -1.88 2.95 21.75
C SER A 517 -2.13 1.51 22.21
N LYS A 518 -1.06 0.73 22.32
CA LYS A 518 -1.10 -0.66 22.80
C LYS A 518 -1.35 -0.77 24.29
#